data_AF-A0A927A5V8-F1
#
_entry.id   AF-A0A927A5V8-F1
#
_cell.length_a   1.000
_cell.length_b   1.000
_cell.length_c   1.000
_cell.angle_alpha   90.00
_cell.angle_beta   90.00
_cell.angle_gamma   90.00
#
_symmetry.space_group_name_H-M   'P 1'
#
loop_
_entity.id
_entity.type
_entity.pdbx_description
1 polymer ?
#
loop_
_entity_poly.entity_id
_entity_poly.type
_entity_poly.pdbx_seq_one_letter_code
_entity_poly.pdbx_strand_id
1 'polypeptide(L)'
;MQAKEIKDKLKLLIEQASSIDPNLARRLDQINRWVKDIKPGSLTAKPFVLAFLLEVITDSTIWLVIKSLPSEVEQQSKFEQMTPNERYWYSYLFPKWINASDSKFYIWKKKMMAGEFNQVDGGIIKLIAQDIVGRGGSFWQRYIADLSMATDLIISNHQQKPLCIQITSVGEEFNRQKYQDWHNTLQLWEIERGMFLSYNPGDDNFINQLVNLTLYNSDYLGDGKYLNFST
;
A
#
# COMPACT_ATOMS: atom_id res chain seq x y z
N MET A 1 -2.45 20.76 -0.06
CA MET A 1 -1.16 20.93 0.61
C MET A 1 -0.09 21.23 -0.45
N GLN A 2 0.66 22.32 -0.31
CA GLN A 2 1.70 22.73 -1.26
C GLN A 2 3.06 22.06 -0.95
N ALA A 3 3.99 22.07 -1.90
CA ALA A 3 5.32 21.45 -1.76
C ALA A 3 6.13 21.96 -0.55
N LYS A 4 5.97 23.23 -0.16
CA LYS A 4 6.61 23.79 1.05
C LYS A 4 6.00 23.20 2.32
N GLU A 5 4.67 23.16 2.40
CA GLU A 5 3.93 22.60 3.53
C GLU A 5 4.26 21.11 3.75
N ILE A 6 4.50 20.34 2.68
CA ILE A 6 4.95 18.94 2.77
C ILE A 6 6.27 18.81 3.54
N LYS A 7 7.25 19.65 3.22
CA LYS A 7 8.57 19.59 3.89
C LYS A 7 8.47 19.97 5.36
N ASP A 8 7.72 21.03 5.66
CA ASP A 8 7.54 21.51 7.03
C ASP A 8 6.78 20.45 7.85
N LYS A 9 5.76 19.81 7.26
CA LYS A 9 5.03 18.71 7.90
C LYS A 9 5.89 17.47 8.13
N LEU A 10 6.76 17.09 7.19
CA LEU A 10 7.71 15.99 7.39
C LEU A 10 8.66 16.26 8.56
N LYS A 11 9.23 17.47 8.65
CA LYS A 11 10.10 17.84 9.77
C LYS A 11 9.37 17.75 11.11
N LEU A 12 8.16 18.32 11.18
CA LEU A 12 7.32 18.25 12.38
C LEU A 12 7.03 16.79 12.78
N LEU A 13 6.70 15.92 11.82
CA LEU A 13 6.44 14.51 12.08
C LEU A 13 7.70 13.77 12.54
N ILE A 14 8.88 14.10 12.02
CA ILE A 14 10.16 13.52 12.48
C ILE A 14 10.39 13.89 13.95
N GLU A 15 10.18 15.16 14.32
CA GLU A 15 10.34 15.63 15.70
C GLU A 15 9.37 14.92 16.65
N GLN A 16 8.09 14.84 16.28
CA GLN A 16 7.07 14.13 17.05
C GLN A 16 7.37 12.63 17.16
N ALA A 17 7.74 11.98 16.06
CA ALA A 17 8.06 10.57 16.06
C ALA A 17 9.31 10.27 16.90
N SER A 18 10.27 11.20 17.01
CA SER A 18 11.51 10.97 17.76
C SER A 18 11.26 10.64 19.23
N SER A 19 10.16 11.13 19.82
CA SER A 19 9.77 10.82 21.20
C SER A 19 8.78 9.66 21.33
N ILE A 20 8.00 9.35 20.28
CA ILE A 20 6.91 8.36 20.32
C ILE A 20 7.32 7.02 19.67
N ASP A 21 7.93 7.08 18.49
CA ASP A 21 8.36 5.94 17.68
C ASP A 21 9.65 6.30 16.91
N PRO A 22 10.83 6.04 17.50
CA PRO A 22 12.11 6.37 16.89
C PRO A 22 12.36 5.68 15.54
N ASN A 23 11.73 4.52 15.28
CA ASN A 23 11.86 3.84 14.00
C ASN A 23 11.10 4.59 12.90
N LEU A 24 9.90 5.09 13.22
CA LEU A 24 9.18 5.99 12.31
C LEU A 24 9.99 7.27 12.06
N ALA A 25 10.57 7.88 13.09
CA ALA A 25 11.40 9.08 12.94
C ALA A 25 12.57 8.85 11.96
N ARG A 26 13.27 7.73 12.10
CA ARG A 26 14.35 7.33 11.18
C ARG A 26 13.86 7.13 9.75
N ARG A 27 12.70 6.49 9.56
CA ARG A 27 12.09 6.27 8.24
C ARG A 27 11.70 7.60 7.57
N LEU A 28 11.06 8.48 8.33
CA LEU A 28 10.68 9.81 7.87
C LEU A 28 11.89 10.67 7.53
N ASP A 29 12.98 10.59 8.32
CA ASP A 29 14.23 11.29 7.99
C ASP A 29 14.84 10.76 6.68
N GLN A 30 14.85 9.45 6.46
CA GLN A 30 15.30 8.85 5.20
C GLN A 30 14.51 9.41 4.00
N ILE A 31 13.18 9.56 4.12
CA ILE A 31 12.32 10.12 3.08
C ILE A 31 12.55 11.62 2.91
N ASN A 32 12.65 12.37 4.02
CA ASN A 32 12.90 13.81 3.99
C ASN A 32 14.22 14.13 3.25
N ARG A 33 15.26 13.31 3.42
CA ARG A 33 16.53 13.44 2.66
C ARG A 33 16.36 13.38 1.15
N TRP A 34 15.27 12.81 0.63
CA TRP A 34 15.02 12.74 -0.81
C TRP A 34 14.61 14.09 -1.39
N VAL A 35 13.93 14.91 -0.58
CA VAL A 35 13.23 16.11 -1.06
C VAL A 35 13.66 17.39 -0.37
N LYS A 36 14.39 17.32 0.75
CA LYS A 36 14.81 18.49 1.53
C LYS A 36 15.47 19.58 0.68
N ASP A 37 16.34 19.19 -0.25
CA ASP A 37 17.12 20.11 -1.09
C ASP A 37 16.47 20.39 -2.46
N ILE A 38 15.33 19.76 -2.78
CA ILE A 38 14.63 19.95 -4.06
C ILE A 38 13.82 21.23 -4.02
N LYS A 39 13.98 22.11 -5.02
CA LYS A 39 13.18 23.34 -5.11
C LYS A 39 11.68 23.01 -5.17
N PRO A 40 10.80 23.78 -4.48
CA PRO A 40 9.36 23.48 -4.43
C PRO A 40 8.71 23.25 -5.81
N GLY A 41 9.01 24.10 -6.81
CA GLY A 41 8.48 23.92 -8.16
C GLY A 41 8.93 22.63 -8.85
N SER A 42 10.16 22.18 -8.61
CA SER A 42 10.67 20.91 -9.14
C SER A 42 10.03 19.70 -8.46
N LEU A 43 9.65 19.83 -7.19
CA LEU A 43 8.88 18.80 -6.49
C LEU A 43 7.44 18.75 -7.01
N THR A 44 6.82 19.91 -7.26
CA THR A 44 5.48 20.00 -7.84
C THR A 44 5.38 19.34 -9.22
N ALA A 45 6.46 19.41 -10.02
CA ALA A 45 6.54 18.73 -11.31
C ALA A 45 6.65 17.19 -11.22
N LYS A 46 6.71 16.60 -10.02
CA LYS A 46 6.81 15.15 -9.78
C LYS A 46 5.55 14.64 -9.05
N PRO A 47 4.42 14.44 -9.76
CA PRO A 47 3.13 14.16 -9.14
C PRO A 47 3.13 12.88 -8.29
N PHE A 48 3.79 11.81 -8.73
CA PHE A 48 3.87 10.56 -7.95
C PHE A 48 4.70 10.70 -6.68
N VAL A 49 5.78 11.49 -6.72
CA VAL A 49 6.56 11.80 -5.51
C VAL A 49 5.69 12.59 -4.54
N LEU A 50 4.96 13.60 -5.00
CA LEU A 50 4.03 14.34 -4.15
C LEU A 50 2.95 13.45 -3.54
N ALA A 51 2.31 12.60 -4.34
CA ALA A 51 1.25 11.70 -3.88
C ALA A 51 1.77 10.74 -2.80
N PHE A 52 2.94 10.14 -3.01
CA PHE A 52 3.61 9.31 -2.01
C PHE A 52 3.91 10.08 -0.71
N LEU A 53 4.45 11.29 -0.79
CA LEU A 53 4.76 12.08 0.41
C LEU A 53 3.49 12.44 1.19
N LEU A 54 2.40 12.77 0.50
CA LEU A 54 1.10 13.04 1.11
C LEU A 54 0.56 11.81 1.85
N GLU A 55 0.70 10.63 1.26
CA GLU A 55 0.30 9.37 1.85
C GLU A 55 1.14 9.06 3.10
N VAL A 56 2.47 9.13 3.00
CA VAL A 56 3.38 8.93 4.15
C VAL A 56 3.06 9.88 5.29
N ILE A 57 2.82 11.17 4.99
CA ILE A 57 2.45 12.17 6.00
C ILE A 57 1.13 11.80 6.68
N THR A 58 0.12 11.42 5.89
CA THR A 58 -1.20 11.01 6.40
C THR A 58 -1.07 9.80 7.31
N ASP A 59 -0.44 8.74 6.81
CA ASP A 59 -0.34 7.48 7.53
C ASP A 59 0.51 7.61 8.80
N SER A 60 1.60 8.37 8.74
CA SER A 60 2.45 8.68 9.91
C SER A 60 1.71 9.53 10.94
N THR A 61 0.88 10.48 10.50
CA THR A 61 0.07 11.30 11.42
C THR A 61 -0.93 10.42 12.16
N ILE A 62 -1.64 9.54 11.45
CA ILE A 62 -2.61 8.62 12.05
C ILE A 62 -1.91 7.66 13.03
N TRP A 63 -0.78 7.08 12.61
CA TRP A 63 0.00 6.21 13.48
C TRP A 63 0.45 6.91 14.76
N LEU A 64 1.00 8.13 14.67
CA LEU A 64 1.43 8.88 15.84
C LEU A 64 0.27 9.27 16.76
N VAL A 65 -0.89 9.63 16.21
CA VAL A 65 -2.10 9.90 17.01
C VAL A 65 -2.48 8.66 17.83
N ILE A 66 -2.45 7.48 17.22
CA ILE A 66 -2.76 6.22 17.92
C ILE A 66 -1.67 5.93 18.95
N LYS A 67 -0.40 5.94 18.57
CA LYS A 67 0.72 5.64 19.48
C LYS A 67 0.89 6.62 20.64
N SER A 68 0.34 7.84 20.52
CA SER A 68 0.32 8.83 21.59
C SER A 68 -0.77 8.56 22.65
N LEU A 69 -1.66 7.60 22.42
CA LEU A 69 -2.70 7.27 23.39
C LEU A 69 -2.10 6.64 24.65
N PRO A 70 -2.67 6.93 25.83
CA PRO A 70 -2.08 6.57 27.13
C PRO A 70 -1.88 5.06 27.35
N SER A 71 -2.74 4.22 26.74
CA SER A 71 -2.78 2.79 26.99
C SER A 71 -2.95 1.96 25.72
N GLU A 72 -2.50 0.69 25.76
CA GLU A 72 -2.71 -0.27 24.67
C GLU A 72 -4.20 -0.54 24.42
N VAL A 73 -5.03 -0.48 25.46
CA VAL A 73 -6.49 -0.65 25.34
C VAL A 73 -7.12 0.48 24.51
N GLU A 74 -6.70 1.73 24.74
CA GLU A 74 -7.17 2.86 23.94
C GLU A 74 -6.65 2.79 22.50
N GLN A 75 -5.41 2.33 22.30
CA GLN A 75 -4.85 2.07 20.96
C GLN A 75 -5.67 1.03 20.21
N GLN A 76 -5.98 -0.09 20.86
CA GLN A 76 -6.79 -1.16 20.30
C GLN A 76 -8.21 -0.69 19.97
N SER A 77 -8.83 0.08 20.86
CA SER A 77 -10.16 0.68 20.61
C SER A 77 -10.16 1.61 19.40
N LYS A 78 -9.06 2.32 19.11
CA LYS A 78 -8.94 3.11 17.88
C LYS A 78 -8.84 2.25 16.63
N PHE A 79 -8.12 1.14 16.66
CA PHE A 79 -8.09 0.22 15.52
C PHE A 79 -9.46 -0.42 15.25
N GLU A 80 -10.26 -0.67 16.28
CA GLU A 80 -11.61 -1.24 16.14
C GLU A 80 -12.62 -0.29 15.51
N GLN A 81 -12.37 1.03 15.56
CA GLN A 81 -13.20 2.05 14.90
C GLN A 81 -12.91 2.20 13.40
N MET A 82 -11.83 1.58 12.91
CA MET A 82 -11.42 1.67 11.51
C MET A 82 -12.14 0.64 10.64
N THR A 83 -12.20 0.89 9.34
CA THR A 83 -12.58 -0.16 8.38
C THR A 83 -11.58 -1.32 8.45
N PRO A 84 -11.94 -2.53 7.99
CA PRO A 84 -11.03 -3.67 8.12
C PRO A 84 -9.70 -3.49 7.42
N ASN A 85 -9.71 -2.85 6.25
CA ASN A 85 -8.49 -2.61 5.48
C ASN A 85 -7.61 -1.54 6.12
N GLU A 86 -8.20 -0.46 6.64
CA GLU A 86 -7.50 0.55 7.43
C GLU A 86 -6.86 -0.05 8.67
N ARG A 87 -7.65 -0.81 9.43
CA ARG A 87 -7.18 -1.53 10.62
C ARG A 87 -5.99 -2.40 10.27
N TYR A 88 -6.10 -3.23 9.23
CA TYR A 88 -5.00 -4.09 8.79
C TYR A 88 -3.78 -3.31 8.32
N TRP A 89 -3.99 -2.19 7.64
CA TRP A 89 -2.89 -1.30 7.27
C TRP A 89 -2.17 -0.76 8.51
N TYR A 90 -2.88 -0.08 9.41
CA TYR A 90 -2.26 0.61 10.52
C TYR A 90 -1.84 -0.29 11.67
N SER A 91 -2.54 -1.39 11.94
CA SER A 91 -2.20 -2.31 13.04
C SER A 91 -1.21 -3.39 12.63
N TYR A 92 -0.97 -3.61 11.33
CA TYR A 92 -0.13 -4.71 10.84
C TYR A 92 0.90 -4.29 9.79
N LEU A 93 0.47 -3.87 8.60
CA LEU A 93 1.41 -3.67 7.47
C LEU A 93 2.30 -2.43 7.62
N PHE A 94 1.72 -1.28 7.97
CA PHE A 94 2.45 -0.04 8.14
C PHE A 94 3.52 -0.12 9.23
N PRO A 95 3.24 -0.61 10.46
CA PRO A 95 4.28 -0.81 11.46
C PRO A 95 5.34 -1.84 11.04
N LYS A 96 4.99 -2.89 10.29
CA LYS A 96 6.01 -3.80 9.72
C LYS A 96 6.96 -3.06 8.79
N TRP A 97 6.43 -2.24 7.90
CA TRP A 97 7.28 -1.43 7.00
C TRP A 97 8.14 -0.41 7.75
N ILE A 98 7.63 0.21 8.81
CA ILE A 98 8.42 1.10 9.68
C ILE A 98 9.64 0.34 10.25
N ASN A 99 9.43 -0.88 10.72
CA ASN A 99 10.44 -1.64 11.47
C ASN A 99 11.37 -2.51 10.59
N ALA A 100 10.95 -2.92 9.40
CA ALA A 100 11.70 -3.82 8.53
C ALA A 100 12.70 -3.11 7.61
N SER A 101 13.67 -3.84 7.06
CA SER A 101 14.51 -3.33 5.97
C SER A 101 13.87 -3.61 4.62
N ASP A 102 13.29 -2.60 3.98
CA ASP A 102 12.79 -2.72 2.61
C ASP A 102 13.97 -2.74 1.62
N SER A 103 14.28 -3.92 1.08
CA SER A 103 15.35 -4.13 0.10
C SER A 103 15.07 -3.44 -1.24
N LYS A 104 13.80 -3.15 -1.56
CA LYS A 104 13.38 -2.47 -2.79
C LYS A 104 13.35 -0.96 -2.64
N PHE A 105 13.46 -0.43 -1.41
CA PHE A 105 13.37 1.00 -1.08
C PHE A 105 14.20 1.90 -1.99
N TYR A 106 15.48 1.54 -2.19
CA TYR A 106 16.38 2.31 -3.05
C TYR A 106 15.97 2.28 -4.53
N ILE A 107 15.45 1.14 -5.00
CA ILE A 107 15.08 0.92 -6.40
C ILE A 107 13.88 1.78 -6.75
N TRP A 108 12.80 1.68 -5.98
CA TRP A 108 11.58 2.44 -6.29
C TRP A 108 11.76 3.93 -6.00
N LYS A 109 12.56 4.32 -5.00
CA LYS A 109 13.02 5.72 -4.83
C LYS A 109 13.62 6.25 -6.14
N LYS A 110 14.60 5.53 -6.70
CA LYS A 110 15.30 5.98 -7.92
C LYS A 110 14.30 6.19 -9.06
N LYS A 111 13.41 5.22 -9.29
CA LYS A 111 12.39 5.28 -10.34
C LYS A 111 11.41 6.44 -10.15
N MET A 112 10.86 6.61 -8.94
CA MET A 112 9.95 7.72 -8.62
C MET A 112 10.62 9.08 -8.82
N MET A 113 11.85 9.24 -8.35
CA MET A 113 12.60 10.49 -8.46
C MET A 113 13.01 10.81 -9.90
N ALA A 114 13.27 9.80 -10.73
CA ALA A 114 13.52 9.96 -12.15
C ALA A 114 12.26 10.29 -12.96
N GLY A 115 11.06 10.09 -12.40
CA GLY A 115 9.80 10.18 -13.15
C GLY A 115 9.55 8.95 -14.04
N GLU A 116 10.30 7.87 -13.83
CA GLU A 116 10.17 6.59 -14.53
C GLU A 116 9.10 5.69 -13.88
N PHE A 117 8.50 6.14 -12.78
CA PHE A 117 7.38 5.46 -12.18
C PHE A 117 6.11 5.74 -12.98
N ASN A 118 5.53 4.68 -13.54
CA ASN A 118 4.28 4.75 -14.30
C ASN A 118 3.28 3.76 -13.70
N GLN A 119 2.12 4.24 -13.28
CA GLN A 119 0.98 3.39 -12.95
C GLN A 119 0.25 3.01 -14.23
N VAL A 120 0.88 2.21 -15.09
CA VAL A 120 0.29 1.76 -16.37
C VAL A 120 -1.08 1.12 -16.13
N ASP A 121 -1.21 0.36 -15.04
CA ASP A 121 -2.46 -0.29 -14.63
C ASP A 121 -3.38 0.59 -13.76
N GLY A 122 -3.02 1.85 -13.48
CA GLY A 122 -3.75 2.72 -12.54
C GLY A 122 -5.21 2.97 -12.93
N GLY A 123 -5.50 3.05 -14.23
CA GLY A 123 -6.88 3.14 -14.73
C GLY A 123 -7.69 1.88 -14.44
N ILE A 124 -7.07 0.71 -14.62
CA ILE A 124 -7.71 -0.60 -14.40
C ILE A 124 -7.93 -0.84 -12.91
N ILE A 125 -6.93 -0.57 -12.08
CA ILE A 125 -7.04 -0.65 -10.62
C ILE A 125 -8.19 0.24 -10.12
N LYS A 126 -8.34 1.45 -10.68
CA LYS A 126 -9.45 2.35 -10.33
C LYS A 126 -10.80 1.76 -10.70
N LEU A 127 -10.95 1.16 -11.89
CA LEU A 127 -12.21 0.53 -12.31
C LEU A 127 -12.58 -0.65 -11.42
N ILE A 128 -11.59 -1.51 -11.09
CA ILE A 128 -11.77 -2.62 -10.16
C ILE A 128 -12.19 -2.11 -8.78
N ALA A 129 -11.52 -1.10 -8.25
CA ALA A 129 -11.84 -0.50 -6.96
C ALA A 129 -13.27 0.09 -6.92
N GLN A 130 -13.70 0.74 -8.00
CA GLN A 130 -15.06 1.28 -8.12
C GLN A 130 -16.12 0.18 -8.13
N ASP A 131 -15.90 -0.90 -8.88
CA ASP A 131 -16.83 -2.03 -8.96
C ASP A 131 -16.87 -2.83 -7.64
N ILE A 132 -15.74 -2.99 -6.94
CA ILE A 132 -15.70 -3.53 -5.57
C ILE A 132 -16.63 -2.75 -4.64
N VAL A 133 -16.54 -1.42 -4.63
CA VAL A 133 -17.42 -0.57 -3.81
C VAL A 133 -18.87 -0.68 -4.27
N GLY A 134 -19.10 -0.68 -5.58
CA GLY A 134 -20.44 -0.84 -6.16
C GLY A 134 -21.14 -2.14 -5.74
N ARG A 135 -20.37 -3.18 -5.38
CA ARG A 135 -20.87 -4.48 -4.89
C ARG A 135 -20.87 -4.61 -3.36
N GLY A 136 -20.62 -3.52 -2.63
CA GLY A 136 -20.64 -3.49 -1.17
C GLY A 136 -19.36 -3.97 -0.49
N GLY A 137 -18.29 -4.21 -1.26
CA GLY A 137 -16.95 -4.43 -0.74
C GLY A 137 -16.24 -3.11 -0.39
N SER A 138 -15.05 -3.22 0.18
CA SER A 138 -14.18 -2.07 0.45
C SER A 138 -12.74 -2.37 0.04
N PHE A 139 -11.99 -1.32 -0.28
CA PHE A 139 -10.60 -1.43 -0.68
C PHE A 139 -9.72 -0.41 0.06
N TRP A 140 -8.41 -0.67 0.05
CA TRP A 140 -7.39 0.26 0.48
C TRP A 140 -6.21 0.18 -0.47
N GLN A 141 -5.75 1.35 -0.93
CA GLN A 141 -4.62 1.48 -1.83
C GLN A 141 -3.56 2.36 -1.16
N ARG A 142 -2.31 1.90 -1.20
CA ARG A 142 -1.15 2.60 -0.66
C ARG A 142 0.07 2.38 -1.55
N TYR A 143 0.81 3.44 -1.85
CA TYR A 143 2.09 3.35 -2.55
C TYR A 143 3.07 2.44 -1.83
N ILE A 144 3.14 2.50 -0.49
CA ILE A 144 4.05 1.62 0.27
C ILE A 144 3.69 0.15 0.04
N ALA A 145 2.38 -0.19 0.02
CA ALA A 145 1.91 -1.55 -0.22
C ALA A 145 2.28 -2.04 -1.63
N ASP A 146 2.08 -1.21 -2.65
CA ASP A 146 2.46 -1.52 -4.03
C ASP A 146 3.99 -1.69 -4.16
N LEU A 147 4.73 -0.66 -3.76
CA LEU A 147 6.18 -0.56 -4.01
C LEU A 147 7.02 -1.52 -3.17
N SER A 148 6.62 -1.75 -1.91
CA SER A 148 7.39 -2.57 -0.97
C SER A 148 6.83 -3.98 -0.90
N MET A 149 5.50 -4.11 -0.87
CA MET A 149 4.78 -5.34 -0.55
C MET A 149 4.13 -6.01 -1.75
N ALA A 150 4.36 -5.50 -2.97
CA ALA A 150 3.80 -6.03 -4.21
C ALA A 150 2.27 -6.22 -4.12
N THR A 151 1.59 -5.23 -3.53
CA THR A 151 0.14 -5.25 -3.26
C THR A 151 -0.51 -4.01 -3.85
N ASP A 152 -1.25 -4.19 -4.94
CA ASP A 152 -1.95 -3.09 -5.63
C ASP A 152 -3.17 -2.62 -4.83
N LEU A 153 -3.92 -3.57 -4.23
CA LEU A 153 -5.10 -3.31 -3.41
C LEU A 153 -5.14 -4.26 -2.21
N ILE A 154 -5.66 -3.77 -1.10
CA ILE A 154 -6.12 -4.57 0.04
C ILE A 154 -7.64 -4.52 0.02
N ILE A 155 -8.30 -5.68 -0.06
CA ILE A 155 -9.76 -5.77 -0.25
C ILE A 155 -10.38 -6.51 0.93
N SER A 156 -11.55 -6.05 1.37
CA SER A 156 -12.42 -6.79 2.28
C SER A 156 -13.87 -6.78 1.79
N ASN A 157 -14.56 -7.91 1.94
CA ASN A 157 -15.99 -8.05 1.66
C ASN A 157 -16.79 -8.34 2.95
N HIS A 158 -17.83 -9.17 2.91
CA HIS A 158 -18.80 -9.32 3.99
C HIS A 158 -18.21 -9.87 5.29
N GLN A 159 -17.23 -10.77 5.22
CA GLN A 159 -16.53 -11.29 6.40
C GLN A 159 -15.49 -10.33 6.96
N GLN A 160 -15.31 -9.16 6.32
CA GLN A 160 -14.42 -8.10 6.80
C GLN A 160 -12.97 -8.59 6.97
N LYS A 161 -12.55 -9.56 6.14
CA LYS A 161 -11.20 -10.16 6.16
C LYS A 161 -10.34 -9.55 5.03
N PRO A 162 -9.32 -8.75 5.36
CA PRO A 162 -8.43 -8.13 4.38
C PRO A 162 -7.68 -9.17 3.54
N LEU A 163 -7.57 -8.88 2.25
CA LEU A 163 -6.89 -9.71 1.26
C LEU A 163 -6.00 -8.82 0.39
N CYS A 164 -4.69 -9.08 0.39
CA CYS A 164 -3.75 -8.38 -0.47
C CYS A 164 -3.84 -8.95 -1.89
N ILE A 165 -3.94 -8.08 -2.90
CA ILE A 165 -4.00 -8.51 -4.29
C ILE A 165 -2.94 -7.83 -5.14
N GLN A 166 -2.39 -8.57 -6.10
CA GLN A 166 -1.59 -8.05 -7.19
C GLN A 166 -2.28 -8.36 -8.52
N ILE A 167 -2.41 -7.36 -9.37
CA ILE A 167 -3.05 -7.42 -10.67
C ILE A 167 -1.97 -7.26 -11.74
N THR A 168 -2.03 -8.05 -12.81
CA THR A 168 -1.07 -8.00 -13.90
C THR A 168 -1.67 -8.43 -15.23
N SER A 169 -1.12 -7.96 -16.34
CA SER A 169 -1.49 -8.39 -17.71
C SER A 169 -0.35 -9.14 -18.41
N VAL A 170 0.54 -9.74 -17.64
CA VAL A 170 1.80 -10.29 -18.16
C VAL A 170 1.53 -11.65 -18.79
N GLY A 171 2.03 -11.86 -20.02
CA GLY A 171 1.90 -13.13 -20.74
C GLY A 171 2.47 -14.33 -19.96
N GLU A 172 1.95 -15.52 -20.26
CA GLU A 172 2.23 -16.76 -19.51
C GLU A 172 3.73 -17.04 -19.29
N GLU A 173 4.58 -16.72 -20.27
CA GLU A 173 6.02 -16.97 -20.25
C GLU A 173 6.75 -16.25 -19.09
N PHE A 174 6.27 -15.07 -18.69
CA PHE A 174 6.84 -14.29 -17.58
C PHE A 174 6.01 -14.38 -16.29
N ASN A 175 4.78 -14.92 -16.37
CA ASN A 175 3.85 -15.00 -15.24
C ASN A 175 4.44 -15.87 -14.11
N ARG A 176 5.09 -17.00 -14.45
CA ARG A 176 5.66 -17.91 -13.43
C ARG A 176 6.71 -17.23 -12.55
N GLN A 177 7.68 -16.53 -13.14
CA GLN A 177 8.72 -15.83 -12.37
C GLN A 177 8.11 -14.69 -11.56
N LYS A 178 7.20 -13.91 -12.17
CA LYS A 178 6.53 -12.80 -11.49
C LYS A 178 5.72 -13.26 -10.28
N TYR A 179 5.00 -14.39 -10.41
CA TYR A 179 4.29 -15.01 -9.31
C TYR A 179 5.23 -15.45 -8.18
N GLN A 180 6.37 -16.07 -8.51
CA GLN A 180 7.37 -16.47 -7.50
C GLN A 180 7.92 -15.25 -6.75
N ASP A 181 8.27 -14.19 -7.46
CA ASP A 181 8.78 -12.95 -6.86
C ASP A 181 7.73 -12.28 -5.96
N TRP A 182 6.47 -12.27 -6.40
CA TRP A 182 5.33 -11.81 -5.62
C TRP A 182 5.15 -12.64 -4.35
N HIS A 183 5.07 -13.97 -4.47
CA HIS A 183 4.87 -14.87 -3.33
C HIS A 183 6.00 -14.73 -2.30
N ASN A 184 7.25 -14.68 -2.75
CA ASN A 184 8.41 -14.44 -1.88
C ASN A 184 8.31 -13.08 -1.17
N THR A 185 7.80 -12.05 -1.87
CA THR A 185 7.56 -10.73 -1.27
C THR A 185 6.49 -10.81 -0.17
N LEU A 186 5.38 -11.50 -0.42
CA LEU A 186 4.33 -11.66 0.60
C LEU A 186 4.83 -12.43 1.82
N GLN A 187 5.63 -13.48 1.62
CA GLN A 187 6.26 -14.22 2.72
C GLN A 187 7.21 -13.34 3.53
N LEU A 188 8.06 -12.54 2.87
CA LEU A 188 8.97 -11.60 3.54
C LEU A 188 8.22 -10.60 4.42
N TRP A 189 7.08 -10.11 3.95
CA TRP A 189 6.22 -9.18 4.70
C TRP A 189 5.25 -9.89 5.66
N GLU A 190 5.28 -11.23 5.70
CA GLU A 190 4.38 -12.07 6.49
C GLU A 190 2.91 -11.73 6.22
N ILE A 191 2.58 -11.45 4.95
CA ILE A 191 1.20 -11.24 4.52
C ILE A 191 0.54 -12.61 4.44
N GLU A 192 -0.50 -12.84 5.24
CA GLU A 192 -1.10 -14.18 5.41
C GLU A 192 -2.01 -14.61 4.26
N ARG A 193 -2.59 -13.64 3.55
CA ARG A 193 -3.62 -13.88 2.53
C ARG A 193 -3.30 -13.04 1.30
N GLY A 194 -3.11 -13.71 0.17
CA GLY A 194 -2.73 -13.04 -1.07
C GLY A 194 -3.39 -13.63 -2.30
N MET A 195 -3.72 -12.79 -3.28
CA MET A 195 -4.06 -13.24 -4.63
C MET A 195 -3.21 -12.56 -5.69
N PHE A 196 -2.67 -13.35 -6.59
CA PHE A 196 -2.03 -12.92 -7.81
C PHE A 196 -2.99 -13.14 -8.98
N LEU A 197 -3.32 -12.08 -9.69
CA LEU A 197 -4.37 -12.04 -10.70
C LEU A 197 -3.79 -11.56 -12.02
N SER A 198 -3.64 -12.49 -12.96
CA SER A 198 -3.30 -12.19 -14.34
C SER A 198 -4.57 -12.07 -15.17
N TYR A 199 -4.70 -11.02 -15.98
CA TYR A 199 -5.84 -10.81 -16.88
C TYR A 199 -5.43 -10.59 -18.33
N ASN A 200 -6.27 -11.02 -19.26
CA ASN A 200 -6.18 -10.70 -20.67
C ASN A 200 -6.88 -9.35 -20.96
N PRO A 201 -6.16 -8.28 -21.37
CA PRO A 201 -6.78 -7.00 -21.68
C PRO A 201 -7.71 -7.05 -22.92
N GLY A 202 -7.65 -8.12 -23.72
CA GLY A 202 -8.56 -8.35 -24.85
C GLY A 202 -9.91 -8.99 -24.48
N ASP A 203 -10.14 -9.36 -23.21
CA ASP A 203 -11.45 -9.84 -22.74
C ASP A 203 -12.27 -8.68 -22.16
N ASP A 204 -13.34 -8.26 -22.84
CA ASP A 204 -14.19 -7.15 -22.41
C ASP A 204 -14.81 -7.32 -20.99
N ASN A 205 -14.83 -8.54 -20.44
CA ASN A 205 -15.42 -8.83 -19.14
C ASN A 205 -14.39 -9.04 -18.01
N PHE A 206 -13.10 -8.82 -18.26
CA PHE A 206 -12.05 -9.16 -17.28
C PHE A 206 -12.26 -8.46 -15.92
N ILE A 207 -12.73 -7.21 -15.90
CA ILE A 207 -12.96 -6.44 -14.66
C ILE A 207 -13.96 -7.16 -13.76
N ASN A 208 -15.12 -7.55 -14.29
CA ASN A 208 -16.15 -8.24 -13.54
C ASN A 208 -15.65 -9.58 -12.99
N GLN A 209 -14.85 -10.31 -13.77
CA GLN A 209 -14.28 -11.58 -13.34
C GLN A 209 -13.29 -11.39 -12.18
N LEU A 210 -12.37 -10.44 -12.30
CA LEU A 210 -11.42 -10.10 -11.24
C LEU A 210 -12.14 -9.66 -9.96
N VAL A 211 -13.16 -8.82 -10.07
CA VAL A 211 -13.94 -8.34 -8.92
C VAL A 211 -14.69 -9.49 -8.24
N ASN A 212 -15.32 -10.39 -9.00
CA ASN A 212 -15.97 -11.57 -8.44
C ASN A 212 -14.98 -12.48 -7.70
N LEU A 213 -13.83 -12.76 -8.31
CA LEU A 213 -12.79 -13.59 -7.71
C LEU A 213 -12.26 -12.97 -6.41
N THR A 214 -11.98 -11.66 -6.42
CA THR A 214 -11.41 -10.96 -5.27
C THR A 214 -12.39 -10.85 -4.11
N LEU A 215 -13.65 -10.50 -4.36
CA LEU A 215 -14.67 -10.42 -3.31
C LEU A 215 -14.96 -11.78 -2.68
N TYR A 216 -15.13 -12.82 -3.51
CA TYR A 216 -15.35 -14.18 -3.01
C TYR A 216 -14.17 -14.64 -2.13
N ASN A 217 -12.95 -14.54 -2.63
CA ASN A 217 -11.79 -15.01 -1.89
C ASN A 217 -11.42 -14.11 -0.71
N SER A 218 -11.80 -12.83 -0.73
CA SER A 218 -11.69 -11.98 0.45
C SER A 218 -12.49 -12.55 1.62
N ASP A 219 -13.64 -13.18 1.37
CA ASP A 219 -14.43 -13.84 2.41
C ASP A 219 -13.92 -15.24 2.74
N TYR A 220 -13.53 -16.03 1.73
CA TYR A 220 -13.37 -17.48 1.88
C TYR A 220 -11.95 -18.01 1.80
N LEU A 221 -10.96 -17.22 1.36
CA LEU A 221 -9.57 -17.67 1.37
C LEU A 221 -9.10 -17.83 2.82
N GLY A 222 -8.68 -19.04 3.18
CA GLY A 222 -8.14 -19.33 4.52
C GLY A 222 -6.81 -18.61 4.78
N ASP A 223 -6.45 -18.50 6.06
CA ASP A 223 -5.19 -17.88 6.46
C ASP A 223 -3.98 -18.71 6.02
N GLY A 224 -2.86 -18.04 5.72
CA GLY A 224 -1.64 -18.67 5.20
C GLY A 224 -1.80 -19.24 3.79
N LYS A 225 -2.78 -18.75 3.01
CA LYS A 225 -3.03 -19.20 1.63
C LYS A 225 -2.79 -18.09 0.62
N TYR A 226 -2.22 -18.51 -0.51
CA TYR A 226 -1.98 -17.68 -1.67
C TYR A 226 -2.61 -18.34 -2.89
N LEU A 227 -3.32 -17.56 -3.70
CA LEU A 227 -3.88 -18.05 -4.96
C LEU A 227 -3.26 -17.33 -6.15
N ASN A 228 -3.12 -18.06 -7.25
CA ASN A 228 -2.75 -17.54 -8.55
C ASN A 228 -3.88 -17.84 -9.53
N PHE A 229 -4.42 -16.83 -10.18
CA PHE A 229 -5.39 -16.99 -11.27
C PHE A 229 -4.88 -16.27 -12.52
N SER A 230 -5.08 -16.94 -13.65
CA SER A 230 -4.92 -16.34 -14.97
C SER A 230 -6.26 -16.44 -15.68
N THR A 231 -6.82 -15.29 -16.07
CA THR A 231 -8.08 -15.16 -16.82
C THR A 231 -7.81 -14.58 -18.20
#